data_AF-A0A9J7MQH8-F1
#
_entry.id   AF-A0A9J7MQH8-F1
#
_cell.length_a   1.000
_cell.length_b   1.000
_cell.length_c   1.000
_cell.angle_alpha   90.00
_cell.angle_beta   90.00
_cell.angle_gamma   90.00
#
_symmetry.space_group_name_H-M   'P 1'
#
loop_
_entity.id
_entity.type
_entity.pdbx_description
1 polymer ?
#
loop_
_entity_poly.entity_id
_entity_poly.type
_entity_poly.pdbx_seq_one_letter_code
_entity_poly.pdbx_strand_id
1 'polypeptide(L)'
;MMALTSFAVAFVLLGLALGDDRECVTSTAANGHHGHCVTVESCPYAYYVSGKCPSYGYDVKCCYSCHYGGCQTESSGSVPGTESGEGTENSTSLYADVRAAWLSRYDYPSTQAELAQWFAQLKAKGINRVYPNVWGNGQIYFHSQTFSSLGIRGFVQDVLRWAVEEGQKAGIEVWAWFEYGLMASWSSSPTVPAFSTAAYNRGWMKGEANGYWWMDAGNTEVLDFLAGMMQDALDNYPGLAGVQLDDHFAQPSQLGTDLVLTMTNAARRILGQVSGRVSFSPIVPTSLSVNGYNVDWVSWVKEDIGFHEYVPQIYRDNAPAFNLELDRVMLEVGKTKLVIGLRCNGSGAPTAYSELSQMLGRCETEGVGYSIWYSQCFTQLYTDLMLG
;
A
#
# COMPACT_ATOMS: atom_id res chain seq x y z
N MET A 1 -39.40 -9.42 -46.73
CA MET A 1 -39.43 -10.23 -45.48
C MET A 1 -38.09 -10.94 -45.38
N MET A 2 -37.17 -10.39 -44.59
CA MET A 2 -35.87 -11.02 -44.29
C MET A 2 -36.00 -11.72 -42.94
N ALA A 3 -35.70 -13.02 -42.91
CA ALA A 3 -35.80 -13.87 -41.73
C ALA A 3 -34.58 -13.65 -40.83
N LEU A 4 -34.82 -13.37 -39.55
CA LEU A 4 -33.82 -13.39 -38.48
C LEU A 4 -33.67 -14.83 -37.98
N THR A 5 -32.52 -15.44 -38.22
CA THR A 5 -32.12 -16.70 -37.58
C THR A 5 -31.42 -16.38 -36.26
N SER A 6 -32.08 -16.69 -35.15
CA SER A 6 -31.50 -16.65 -33.80
C SER A 6 -30.53 -17.81 -33.60
N PHE A 7 -29.26 -17.53 -33.31
CA PHE A 7 -28.32 -18.51 -32.77
C PHE A 7 -28.42 -18.49 -31.25
N ALA A 8 -28.96 -19.56 -30.66
CA ALA A 8 -28.84 -19.85 -29.24
C ALA A 8 -27.52 -20.61 -29.02
N VAL A 9 -26.56 -19.99 -28.33
CA VAL A 9 -25.34 -20.66 -27.87
C VAL A 9 -25.66 -21.33 -26.53
N ALA A 10 -25.83 -22.65 -26.55
CA ALA A 10 -25.93 -23.45 -25.33
C ALA A 10 -24.51 -23.69 -24.79
N PHE A 11 -24.16 -23.05 -23.67
CA PHE A 11 -22.97 -23.40 -22.90
C PHE A 11 -23.21 -24.75 -22.21
N VAL A 12 -22.64 -25.81 -22.76
CA VAL A 12 -22.54 -27.10 -22.10
C VAL A 12 -21.28 -27.05 -21.23
N LEU A 13 -21.46 -26.79 -19.93
CA LEU A 13 -20.43 -27.00 -18.91
C LEU A 13 -20.24 -28.51 -18.72
N LEU A 14 -19.30 -29.10 -19.46
CA LEU A 14 -18.75 -30.41 -19.13
C LEU A 14 -17.80 -30.23 -17.94
N GLY A 15 -18.34 -30.34 -16.72
CA GLY A 15 -17.52 -30.46 -15.52
C GLY A 15 -16.80 -31.81 -15.54
N LEU A 16 -15.51 -31.81 -15.83
CA LEU A 16 -14.64 -32.93 -15.48
C LEU A 16 -14.57 -32.98 -13.96
N ALA A 17 -15.18 -34.00 -13.35
CA ALA A 17 -15.02 -34.26 -11.93
C ALA A 17 -13.55 -34.65 -11.68
N LEU A 18 -12.75 -33.69 -11.25
CA LEU A 18 -11.42 -33.96 -10.69
C LEU A 18 -11.62 -34.77 -9.41
N GLY A 19 -10.80 -35.81 -9.20
CA GLY A 19 -10.82 -36.54 -7.95
C GLY A 19 -10.35 -35.62 -6.82
N ASP A 20 -10.98 -35.67 -5.66
CA ASP A 20 -10.53 -34.80 -4.57
C ASP A 20 -9.23 -35.33 -3.93
N ASP A 21 -8.29 -34.41 -3.69
CA ASP A 21 -7.05 -34.69 -2.97
C ASP A 21 -7.35 -34.97 -1.48
N ARG A 22 -6.58 -35.90 -0.88
CA ARG A 22 -6.78 -36.32 0.52
C ARG A 22 -6.77 -35.13 1.48
N GLU A 23 -5.88 -34.16 1.29
CA GLU A 23 -5.78 -32.99 2.18
C GLU A 23 -6.99 -32.07 2.09
N CYS A 24 -7.65 -32.03 0.92
CA CYS A 24 -8.86 -31.24 0.73
C CYS A 24 -10.09 -31.93 1.34
N VAL A 25 -10.29 -33.23 1.08
CA VAL A 25 -11.47 -33.94 1.63
C VAL A 25 -11.42 -34.15 3.14
N THR A 26 -10.23 -34.34 3.71
CA THR A 26 -10.09 -34.47 5.18
C THR A 26 -10.09 -33.13 5.89
N SER A 27 -10.12 -32.03 5.14
CA SER A 27 -10.28 -30.71 5.72
C SER A 27 -11.75 -30.36 5.85
N THR A 28 -12.12 -29.98 7.07
CA THR A 28 -13.49 -29.58 7.40
C THR A 28 -13.46 -28.09 7.72
N ALA A 29 -14.29 -27.31 7.05
CA ALA A 29 -14.53 -25.92 7.42
C ALA A 29 -15.22 -25.84 8.79
N ALA A 30 -15.14 -24.67 9.46
CA ALA A 30 -15.76 -24.45 10.78
C ALA A 30 -17.28 -24.74 10.82
N ASN A 31 -17.96 -24.69 9.68
CA ASN A 31 -19.38 -25.01 9.53
C ASN A 31 -19.65 -26.48 9.13
N GLY A 32 -18.66 -27.37 9.17
CA GLY A 32 -18.81 -28.79 8.88
C GLY A 32 -18.79 -29.17 7.39
N HIS A 33 -18.62 -28.20 6.49
CA HIS A 33 -18.54 -28.48 5.05
C HIS A 33 -17.14 -28.94 4.64
N HIS A 34 -17.09 -29.98 3.80
CA HIS A 34 -15.86 -30.48 3.21
C HIS A 34 -15.53 -29.68 1.93
N GLY A 35 -14.24 -29.47 1.69
CA GLY A 35 -13.76 -28.84 0.46
C GLY A 35 -13.68 -29.82 -0.70
N HIS A 36 -13.73 -29.30 -1.92
CA HIS A 36 -13.51 -30.05 -3.15
C HIS A 36 -12.44 -29.37 -4.02
N CYS A 37 -11.63 -30.16 -4.71
CA CYS A 37 -10.57 -29.67 -5.58
C CYS A 37 -11.16 -29.19 -6.91
N VAL A 38 -11.07 -27.89 -7.16
CA VAL A 38 -11.53 -27.26 -8.40
C VAL A 38 -10.48 -26.26 -8.89
N THR A 39 -10.53 -25.86 -10.16
CA THR A 39 -9.73 -24.71 -10.60
C THR A 39 -10.19 -23.46 -9.86
N VAL A 40 -9.28 -22.52 -9.59
CA VAL A 40 -9.62 -21.28 -8.87
C VAL A 40 -10.80 -20.55 -9.53
N GLU A 41 -10.83 -20.51 -10.86
CA GLU A 41 -11.92 -19.90 -11.65
C GLU A 41 -13.27 -20.60 -11.52
N SER A 42 -13.27 -21.90 -11.18
CA SER A 42 -14.49 -22.70 -11.02
C SER A 42 -15.07 -22.63 -9.61
N CYS A 43 -14.36 -22.03 -8.64
CA CYS A 43 -14.88 -21.81 -7.30
C CYS A 43 -15.80 -20.57 -7.31
N PRO A 44 -17.08 -20.70 -6.90
CA PRO A 44 -18.03 -19.58 -6.93
C PRO A 44 -17.51 -18.33 -6.22
N TYR A 45 -17.69 -17.16 -6.83
CA TYR A 45 -17.37 -15.88 -6.21
C TYR A 45 -18.17 -15.74 -4.90
N ALA A 46 -17.44 -15.51 -3.81
CA ALA A 46 -17.85 -15.57 -2.39
C ALA A 46 -17.40 -16.81 -1.62
N TYR A 47 -16.98 -17.91 -2.27
CA TYR A 47 -16.57 -19.13 -1.58
C TYR A 47 -15.11 -19.07 -1.14
N TYR A 48 -14.81 -19.71 0.00
CA TYR A 48 -13.44 -19.76 0.53
C TYR A 48 -12.57 -20.72 -0.30
N VAL A 49 -11.38 -20.26 -0.66
CA VAL A 49 -10.36 -21.03 -1.39
C VAL A 49 -9.13 -21.17 -0.50
N SER A 50 -8.72 -22.41 -0.19
CA SER A 50 -7.48 -22.67 0.55
C SER A 50 -6.36 -23.16 -0.37
N GLY A 51 -5.11 -23.05 0.08
CA GLY A 51 -3.92 -23.54 -0.63
C GLY A 51 -3.76 -25.07 -0.75
N LYS A 52 -4.81 -25.85 -0.47
CA LYS A 52 -4.78 -27.33 -0.49
C LYS A 52 -5.10 -27.85 -1.90
N CYS A 53 -5.01 -29.18 -2.10
CA CYS A 53 -4.96 -29.89 -3.40
C CYS A 53 -3.56 -29.95 -4.05
N PRO A 54 -2.49 -30.30 -3.29
CA PRO A 54 -1.12 -30.30 -3.81
C PRO A 54 -0.90 -31.25 -5.00
N SER A 55 -1.72 -32.31 -5.13
CA SER A 55 -1.60 -33.28 -6.24
C SER A 55 -1.93 -32.71 -7.62
N TYR A 56 -2.50 -31.50 -7.72
CA TYR A 56 -3.04 -30.94 -8.97
C TYR A 56 -2.35 -29.64 -9.45
N GLY A 57 -1.18 -29.30 -8.88
CA GLY A 57 -0.42 -28.12 -9.28
C GLY A 57 -0.97 -26.80 -8.72
N TYR A 58 -0.56 -25.66 -9.28
CA TYR A 58 -0.87 -24.35 -8.70
C TYR A 58 -2.31 -23.86 -8.99
N ASP A 59 -2.93 -24.33 -10.07
CA ASP A 59 -4.20 -23.78 -10.57
C ASP A 59 -5.45 -24.44 -9.96
N VAL A 60 -5.26 -25.58 -9.29
CA VAL A 60 -6.33 -26.31 -8.58
C VAL A 60 -6.17 -26.07 -7.08
N LYS A 61 -7.26 -25.63 -6.46
CA LYS A 61 -7.33 -25.30 -5.04
C LYS A 61 -8.54 -25.93 -4.39
N CYS A 62 -8.50 -26.06 -3.07
CA CYS A 62 -9.61 -26.59 -2.29
C CYS A 62 -10.65 -25.49 -2.06
N CYS A 63 -11.83 -25.65 -2.65
CA CYS A 63 -12.95 -24.72 -2.57
C CYS A 63 -13.99 -25.24 -1.56
N TYR A 64 -14.40 -24.39 -0.62
CA TYR A 64 -15.38 -24.73 0.41
C TYR A 64 -16.68 -23.99 0.14
N SER A 65 -17.81 -24.69 0.29
CA SER A 65 -19.15 -24.12 0.08
C SER A 65 -19.61 -23.24 1.26
N CYS A 66 -18.81 -22.24 1.61
CA CYS A 66 -19.05 -21.27 2.67
C CYS A 66 -18.56 -19.87 2.25
N HIS A 67 -19.26 -18.83 2.70
CA HIS A 67 -18.91 -17.44 2.35
C HIS A 67 -17.63 -16.94 3.04
N TYR A 68 -16.89 -16.04 2.39
CA TYR A 68 -15.71 -15.36 2.95
C TYR A 68 -15.97 -14.87 4.38
N GLY A 69 -15.11 -15.28 5.31
CA GLY A 69 -15.20 -14.94 6.74
C GLY A 69 -15.83 -16.02 7.64
N GLY A 70 -16.41 -17.09 7.08
CA GLY A 70 -17.03 -18.18 7.86
C GLY A 70 -16.16 -19.43 8.08
N CYS A 71 -14.92 -19.47 7.57
CA CYS A 71 -14.16 -20.71 7.38
C CYS A 71 -12.69 -20.61 7.79
N GLN A 72 -12.41 -20.25 9.04
CA GLN A 72 -11.10 -20.53 9.63
C GLN A 72 -11.01 -22.04 9.92
N THR A 73 -10.03 -22.73 9.34
CA THR A 73 -9.80 -24.16 9.62
C THR A 73 -8.98 -24.30 10.90
N GLU A 74 -9.55 -24.86 11.97
CA GLU A 74 -8.78 -25.19 13.18
C GLU A 74 -7.73 -26.27 12.87
N SER A 75 -6.47 -25.99 13.21
CA SER A 75 -5.41 -27.00 13.20
C SER A 75 -5.46 -27.77 14.53
N SER A 76 -6.18 -28.89 14.56
CA SER A 76 -6.19 -29.81 15.70
C SER A 76 -5.13 -30.90 15.53
N GLY A 77 -4.05 -30.77 16.30
CA GLY A 77 -3.02 -31.80 16.47
C GLY A 77 -2.62 -31.89 17.95
N SER A 78 -3.30 -32.76 18.69
CA SER A 78 -3.13 -32.99 20.13
C SER A 78 -1.87 -33.78 20.48
N VAL A 79 -1.05 -33.28 21.40
CA VAL A 79 -0.06 -34.06 22.19
C VAL A 79 -0.22 -33.67 23.66
N PRO A 80 -0.28 -34.61 24.63
CA PRO A 80 -0.55 -34.28 26.02
C PRO A 80 0.74 -34.05 26.83
N GLY A 81 0.75 -32.93 27.56
CA GLY A 81 1.30 -32.79 28.91
C GLY A 81 2.81 -32.58 29.07
N THR A 82 3.21 -31.33 29.32
CA THR A 82 4.05 -30.96 30.48
C THR A 82 3.98 -29.45 30.70
N GLU A 83 3.65 -29.03 31.92
CA GLU A 83 3.73 -27.64 32.37
C GLU A 83 5.17 -27.14 32.28
N SER A 84 5.40 -26.03 31.57
CA SER A 84 6.48 -25.08 31.87
C SER A 84 6.34 -23.79 31.06
N GLY A 85 6.12 -22.68 31.76
CA GLY A 85 6.60 -21.35 31.38
C GLY A 85 5.78 -20.59 30.34
N GLU A 86 5.12 -19.51 30.79
CA GLU A 86 4.84 -18.35 29.94
C GLU A 86 6.14 -17.87 29.28
N GLY A 87 6.27 -18.14 27.98
CA GLY A 87 7.18 -17.46 27.09
C GLY A 87 6.33 -16.70 26.09
N THR A 88 6.17 -15.39 26.28
CA THR A 88 5.71 -14.49 25.22
C THR A 88 6.71 -14.58 24.07
N GLU A 89 6.34 -15.22 22.96
CA GLU A 89 7.11 -15.09 21.73
C GLU A 89 7.08 -13.60 21.34
N ASN A 90 8.19 -12.95 21.62
CA ASN A 90 8.46 -11.57 21.26
C ASN A 90 8.68 -11.54 19.74
N SER A 91 7.59 -11.63 18.97
CA SER A 91 7.57 -11.53 17.52
C SER A 91 8.10 -10.15 17.12
N THR A 92 9.41 -10.06 16.87
CA THR A 92 10.02 -8.87 16.28
C THR A 92 9.36 -8.59 14.93
N SER A 93 8.99 -7.33 14.68
CA SER A 93 8.35 -6.93 13.42
C SER A 93 9.25 -7.30 12.24
N LEU A 94 8.67 -7.79 11.14
CA LEU A 94 9.41 -8.01 9.88
C LEU A 94 10.04 -6.72 9.33
N TYR A 95 9.59 -5.57 9.84
CA TYR A 95 10.03 -4.25 9.43
C TYR A 95 10.92 -3.57 10.47
N ALA A 96 11.31 -4.26 11.55
CA ALA A 96 12.10 -3.68 12.65
C ALA A 96 13.40 -3.01 12.18
N ASP A 97 14.04 -3.57 11.15
CA ASP A 97 15.30 -3.08 10.58
C ASP A 97 15.08 -2.04 9.46
N VAL A 98 13.84 -1.67 9.13
CA VAL A 98 13.58 -0.66 8.09
C VAL A 98 14.00 0.71 8.61
N ARG A 99 14.86 1.36 7.82
CA ARG A 99 15.41 2.70 8.06
C ARG A 99 15.21 3.49 6.77
N ALA A 100 14.09 4.21 6.68
CA ALA A 100 13.60 4.76 5.44
C ALA A 100 13.54 6.29 5.41
N ALA A 101 13.44 6.84 4.20
CA ALA A 101 13.12 8.24 3.98
C ALA A 101 12.25 8.43 2.74
N TRP A 102 11.32 9.37 2.79
CA TRP A 102 10.64 9.86 1.57
C TRP A 102 11.57 10.76 0.76
N LEU A 103 11.44 10.71 -0.56
CA LEU A 103 12.12 11.62 -1.49
C LEU A 103 11.07 12.40 -2.28
N SER A 104 10.89 13.65 -1.87
CA SER A 104 9.94 14.62 -2.44
C SER A 104 10.31 15.01 -3.87
N ARG A 105 9.29 15.14 -4.74
CA ARG A 105 9.46 15.59 -6.12
C ARG A 105 9.97 17.03 -6.23
N TYR A 106 9.74 17.86 -5.20
CA TYR A 106 10.15 19.27 -5.18
C TYR A 106 11.66 19.42 -5.11
N ASP A 107 12.34 18.36 -4.69
CA ASP A 107 13.75 18.39 -4.37
C ASP A 107 14.55 17.48 -5.29
N TYR A 108 13.91 16.92 -6.31
CA TYR A 108 14.55 15.96 -7.20
C TYR A 108 15.81 16.52 -7.84
N PRO A 109 16.88 15.71 -7.87
CA PRO A 109 18.11 16.11 -8.55
C PRO A 109 17.84 16.25 -10.05
N SER A 110 18.63 17.12 -10.69
CA SER A 110 18.53 17.35 -12.13
C SER A 110 19.20 16.23 -12.94
N THR A 111 20.06 15.42 -12.30
CA THR A 111 20.78 14.33 -12.96
C THR A 111 20.84 13.06 -12.12
N GLN A 112 21.06 11.92 -12.77
CA GLN A 112 21.30 10.64 -12.10
C GLN A 112 22.55 10.68 -11.20
N ALA A 113 23.60 11.40 -11.59
CA ALA A 113 24.83 11.50 -10.81
C ALA A 113 24.62 12.23 -9.47
N GLU A 114 23.76 13.25 -9.45
CA GLU A 114 23.33 13.92 -8.22
C GLU A 114 22.46 13.01 -7.36
N LEU A 115 21.55 12.23 -7.95
CA LEU A 115 20.78 11.21 -7.21
C LEU A 115 21.69 10.16 -6.58
N ALA A 116 22.72 9.70 -7.30
CA ALA A 116 23.69 8.74 -6.78
C ALA A 116 24.43 9.28 -5.55
N GLN A 117 24.84 10.56 -5.57
CA GLN A 117 25.45 11.22 -4.41
C GLN A 117 24.47 11.27 -3.24
N TRP A 118 23.19 11.54 -3.51
CA TRP A 118 22.14 11.56 -2.49
C TRP A 118 21.97 10.17 -1.85
N PHE A 119 21.90 9.11 -2.65
CA PHE A 119 21.81 7.74 -2.15
C PHE A 119 23.04 7.34 -1.34
N ALA A 120 24.24 7.77 -1.74
CA ALA A 120 25.46 7.55 -0.97
C ALA A 120 25.41 8.26 0.40
N GLN A 121 24.91 9.49 0.45
CA GLN A 121 24.70 10.21 1.71
C GLN A 121 23.69 9.50 2.60
N LEU A 122 22.53 9.11 2.06
CA LEU A 122 21.51 8.37 2.81
C LEU A 122 22.07 7.03 3.33
N LYS A 123 22.81 6.29 2.50
CA LYS A 123 23.46 5.04 2.91
C LYS A 123 24.46 5.25 4.05
N ALA A 124 25.29 6.29 3.94
CA ALA A 124 26.24 6.65 4.99
C ALA A 124 25.53 6.96 6.32
N LYS A 125 24.28 7.41 6.27
CA LYS A 125 23.45 7.65 7.45
C LYS A 125 22.73 6.41 7.96
N GLY A 126 22.86 5.24 7.33
CA GLY A 126 22.17 4.02 7.73
C GLY A 126 20.78 3.83 7.11
N ILE A 127 20.36 4.74 6.21
CA ILE A 127 19.12 4.54 5.45
C ILE A 127 19.31 3.35 4.51
N ASN A 128 18.34 2.44 4.55
CA ASN A 128 18.31 1.23 3.74
C ASN A 128 17.06 1.13 2.85
N ARG A 129 16.16 2.13 2.90
CA ARG A 129 15.00 2.22 2.03
C ARG A 129 14.64 3.66 1.65
N VAL A 130 14.16 3.88 0.42
CA VAL A 130 13.68 5.18 -0.04
C VAL A 130 12.33 5.05 -0.75
N TYR A 131 11.44 6.01 -0.47
CA TYR A 131 10.15 6.17 -1.14
C TYR A 131 10.17 7.40 -2.08
N PRO A 132 10.64 7.29 -3.34
CA PRO A 132 10.60 8.41 -4.28
C PRO A 132 9.18 8.73 -4.79
N ASN A 133 8.79 10.01 -4.77
CA ASN A 133 7.53 10.47 -5.37
C ASN A 133 7.51 10.32 -6.89
N VAL A 134 6.84 9.29 -7.38
CA VAL A 134 6.74 9.04 -8.82
C VAL A 134 5.51 9.67 -9.48
N TRP A 135 4.55 10.19 -8.71
CA TRP A 135 3.32 10.77 -9.21
C TRP A 135 2.76 11.87 -8.29
N GLY A 136 2.58 13.07 -8.86
CA GLY A 136 2.00 14.20 -8.15
C GLY A 136 1.63 15.36 -9.08
N ASN A 137 0.53 16.04 -8.78
CA ASN A 137 0.01 17.22 -9.51
C ASN A 137 -0.01 17.08 -11.03
N GLY A 138 -0.48 15.93 -11.53
CA GLY A 138 -0.54 15.63 -12.96
C GLY A 138 0.81 15.38 -13.65
N GLN A 139 1.89 15.28 -12.87
CA GLN A 139 3.23 14.94 -13.33
C GLN A 139 3.58 13.51 -12.90
N ILE A 140 4.34 12.83 -13.76
CA ILE A 140 4.82 11.47 -13.55
C ILE A 140 6.33 11.40 -13.78
N TYR A 141 7.04 10.67 -12.92
CA TYR A 141 8.50 10.56 -12.91
C TYR A 141 9.00 9.14 -13.23
N PHE A 142 8.22 8.42 -14.04
CA PHE A 142 8.50 7.09 -14.55
C PHE A 142 7.71 6.86 -15.85
N HIS A 143 8.07 5.83 -16.61
CA HIS A 143 7.33 5.42 -17.80
C HIS A 143 6.15 4.53 -17.41
N SER A 144 4.94 4.97 -17.79
CA SER A 144 3.68 4.25 -17.60
C SER A 144 2.84 4.31 -18.87
N GLN A 145 2.47 3.13 -19.38
CA GLN A 145 1.58 2.95 -20.52
C GLN A 145 0.16 3.37 -20.14
N THR A 146 -0.26 3.10 -18.90
CA THR A 146 -1.52 3.54 -18.31
C THR A 146 -1.65 5.06 -18.32
N PHE A 147 -0.65 5.79 -17.81
CA PHE A 147 -0.65 7.26 -17.88
C PHE A 147 -0.60 7.75 -19.34
N SER A 148 0.25 7.15 -20.17
CA SER A 148 0.41 7.53 -21.59
C SER A 148 -0.88 7.36 -22.40
N SER A 149 -1.72 6.40 -22.04
CA SER A 149 -3.04 6.16 -22.67
C SER A 149 -3.98 7.37 -22.61
N LEU A 150 -3.76 8.29 -21.66
CA LEU A 150 -4.55 9.52 -21.56
C LEU A 150 -4.31 10.48 -22.73
N GLY A 151 -3.21 10.30 -23.48
CA GLY A 151 -2.84 11.15 -24.62
C GLY A 151 -2.42 12.56 -24.22
N ILE A 152 -2.00 12.75 -22.96
CA ILE A 152 -1.59 14.05 -22.41
C ILE A 152 -0.09 14.11 -22.13
N ARG A 153 0.45 15.32 -22.03
CA ARG A 153 1.80 15.54 -21.50
C ARG A 153 1.75 15.56 -19.98
N GLY A 154 2.66 14.81 -19.35
CA GLY A 154 2.80 14.76 -17.90
C GLY A 154 4.10 14.09 -17.44
N PHE A 155 4.75 13.30 -18.31
CA PHE A 155 6.09 12.78 -18.06
C PHE A 155 7.11 13.92 -17.96
N VAL A 156 7.84 13.97 -16.85
CA VAL A 156 8.87 14.98 -16.58
C VAL A 156 10.26 14.41 -16.85
N GLN A 157 10.65 13.39 -16.10
CA GLN A 157 11.93 12.68 -16.21
C GLN A 157 11.83 11.32 -15.50
N ASP A 158 12.68 10.36 -15.84
CA ASP A 158 12.62 8.99 -15.31
C ASP A 158 13.41 8.84 -14.00
N VAL A 159 12.94 9.48 -12.92
CA VAL A 159 13.57 9.40 -11.59
C VAL A 159 13.48 8.00 -11.02
N LEU A 160 12.40 7.27 -11.30
CA LEU A 160 12.26 5.92 -10.79
C LEU A 160 13.36 4.99 -11.32
N ARG A 161 13.76 5.10 -12.60
CA ARG A 161 14.89 4.32 -13.14
C ARG A 161 16.16 4.62 -12.37
N TRP A 162 16.49 5.90 -12.23
CA TRP A 162 17.69 6.34 -11.52
C TRP A 162 17.68 5.83 -10.08
N ALA A 163 16.55 5.95 -9.37
CA ALA A 163 16.42 5.51 -7.99
C ALA A 163 16.65 4.00 -7.86
N VAL A 164 16.03 3.19 -8.71
CA VAL A 164 16.19 1.72 -8.69
C VAL A 164 17.64 1.31 -8.97
N GLU A 165 18.27 1.89 -10.01
CA GLU A 165 19.66 1.59 -10.37
C GLU A 165 20.66 1.99 -9.27
N GLU A 166 20.52 3.18 -8.69
CA GLU A 166 21.40 3.64 -7.61
C GLU A 166 21.11 2.93 -6.28
N GLY A 167 19.84 2.58 -6.04
CA GLY A 167 19.42 1.78 -4.89
C GLY A 167 20.07 0.39 -4.88
N GLN A 168 20.07 -0.30 -6.03
CA GLN A 168 20.74 -1.59 -6.18
C GLN A 168 22.25 -1.49 -5.90
N LYS A 169 22.92 -0.45 -6.40
CA LYS A 169 24.37 -0.24 -6.16
C LYS A 169 24.67 0.04 -4.69
N ALA A 170 23.81 0.78 -4.01
CA ALA A 170 23.99 1.18 -2.61
C ALA A 170 23.45 0.16 -1.58
N GLY A 171 22.71 -0.86 -2.03
CA GLY A 171 21.95 -1.73 -1.14
C GLY A 171 20.89 -0.95 -0.35
N ILE A 172 20.10 -0.15 -1.08
CA ILE A 172 18.94 0.61 -0.60
C ILE A 172 17.72 0.11 -1.38
N GLU A 173 16.69 -0.35 -0.67
CA GLU A 173 15.41 -0.72 -1.28
C GLU A 173 14.65 0.52 -1.77
N VAL A 174 13.99 0.40 -2.93
CA VAL A 174 13.24 1.51 -3.53
C VAL A 174 11.77 1.13 -3.67
N TRP A 175 10.88 2.02 -3.25
CA TRP A 175 9.43 1.86 -3.31
C TRP A 175 8.78 3.06 -3.98
N ALA A 176 8.15 2.87 -5.14
CA ALA A 176 7.57 3.97 -5.90
C ALA A 176 6.38 4.57 -5.15
N TRP A 177 6.48 5.84 -4.75
CA TRP A 177 5.47 6.53 -3.95
C TRP A 177 4.54 7.37 -4.83
N PHE A 178 3.25 7.02 -4.79
CA PHE A 178 2.17 7.63 -5.53
C PHE A 178 1.51 8.73 -4.67
N GLU A 179 2.25 9.83 -4.44
CA GLU A 179 1.84 10.90 -3.51
C GLU A 179 0.43 11.38 -3.76
N TYR A 180 0.00 11.63 -5.00
CA TYR A 180 -1.32 12.23 -5.17
C TYR A 180 -2.49 11.28 -4.90
N GLY A 181 -2.29 9.96 -4.76
CA GLY A 181 -3.36 9.01 -4.41
C GLY A 181 -4.67 9.17 -5.21
N LEU A 182 -5.65 9.89 -4.66
CA LEU A 182 -6.90 10.24 -5.32
C LEU A 182 -7.04 11.73 -5.65
N MET A 183 -6.06 12.57 -5.32
CA MET A 183 -5.97 13.95 -5.79
C MET A 183 -5.63 14.03 -7.28
N ALA A 184 -6.34 14.88 -8.00
CA ALA A 184 -6.03 15.21 -9.39
C ALA A 184 -5.11 16.43 -9.52
N SER A 185 -5.30 17.45 -8.67
CA SER A 185 -4.55 18.70 -8.74
C SER A 185 -4.75 19.58 -7.51
N TRP A 186 -3.72 20.36 -7.15
CA TRP A 186 -3.91 21.57 -6.36
C TRP A 186 -4.14 22.75 -7.31
N SER A 187 -5.38 23.24 -7.38
CA SER A 187 -5.75 24.31 -8.31
C SER A 187 -7.08 24.95 -7.92
N SER A 188 -7.26 26.22 -8.28
CA SER A 188 -8.57 26.89 -8.19
C SER A 188 -9.57 26.40 -9.25
N SER A 189 -9.15 25.54 -10.18
CA SER A 189 -9.97 25.01 -11.27
C SER A 189 -9.80 23.49 -11.42
N PRO A 190 -10.87 22.73 -11.71
CA PRO A 190 -10.81 21.29 -11.90
C PRO A 190 -10.11 20.88 -13.20
N THR A 191 -9.81 21.83 -14.09
CA THR A 191 -9.26 21.59 -15.42
C THR A 191 -7.88 22.21 -15.59
N VAL A 192 -7.08 22.23 -14.52
CA VAL A 192 -5.67 22.62 -14.53
C VAL A 192 -4.93 21.78 -13.49
N PRO A 193 -3.86 21.04 -13.85
CA PRO A 193 -3.17 20.96 -15.14
C PRO A 193 -3.84 19.97 -16.12
N ALA A 194 -3.16 19.61 -17.23
CA ALA A 194 -3.71 18.75 -18.28
C ALA A 194 -4.29 17.41 -17.78
N PHE A 195 -3.70 16.83 -16.72
CA PHE A 195 -4.23 15.63 -16.08
C PHE A 195 -5.60 15.85 -15.47
N SER A 196 -5.80 16.92 -14.68
CA SER A 196 -7.10 17.18 -14.07
C SER A 196 -8.15 17.53 -15.12
N THR A 197 -7.79 18.20 -16.22
CA THR A 197 -8.68 18.35 -17.39
C THR A 197 -9.10 16.99 -17.97
N ALA A 198 -8.14 16.07 -18.13
CA ALA A 198 -8.39 14.74 -18.67
C ALA A 198 -9.28 13.90 -17.74
N ALA A 199 -9.09 13.99 -16.43
CA ALA A 199 -9.92 13.35 -15.42
C ALA A 199 -11.33 13.97 -15.37
N TYR A 200 -11.42 15.30 -15.39
CA TYR A 200 -12.71 16.02 -15.41
C TYR A 200 -13.56 15.63 -16.62
N ASN A 201 -12.97 15.62 -17.82
CA ASN A 201 -13.67 15.25 -19.05
C ASN A 201 -14.13 13.78 -19.08
N ARG A 202 -13.52 12.91 -18.29
CA ARG A 202 -13.94 11.51 -18.12
C ARG A 202 -14.97 11.31 -17.01
N GLY A 203 -15.37 12.37 -16.32
CA GLY A 203 -16.30 12.28 -15.18
C GLY A 203 -15.66 11.63 -13.95
N TRP A 204 -14.34 11.72 -13.81
CA TRP A 204 -13.61 11.08 -12.72
C TRP A 204 -13.60 11.90 -11.42
N MET A 205 -14.01 13.17 -11.45
CA MET A 205 -13.93 14.05 -10.28
C MET A 205 -15.05 13.80 -9.28
N LYS A 206 -14.68 13.72 -7.99
CA LYS A 206 -15.61 13.80 -6.86
C LYS A 206 -15.96 15.25 -6.52
N GLY A 207 -14.95 16.13 -6.46
CA GLY A 207 -15.13 17.52 -6.08
C GLY A 207 -13.86 18.17 -5.55
N GLU A 208 -13.99 19.41 -5.08
CA GLU A 208 -12.92 20.18 -4.46
C GLU A 208 -13.03 20.13 -2.93
N ALA A 209 -11.90 19.92 -2.26
CA ALA A 209 -11.78 20.04 -0.82
C ALA A 209 -10.35 20.44 -0.43
N ASN A 210 -10.23 21.44 0.46
CA ASN A 210 -8.98 21.94 1.03
C ASN A 210 -7.95 22.45 -0.01
N GLY A 211 -8.43 23.00 -1.13
CA GLY A 211 -7.61 23.51 -2.23
C GLY A 211 -7.24 22.46 -3.28
N TYR A 212 -7.69 21.21 -3.10
CA TYR A 212 -7.40 20.09 -3.98
C TYR A 212 -8.65 19.59 -4.68
N TRP A 213 -8.51 19.22 -5.95
CA TRP A 213 -9.52 18.47 -6.68
C TRP A 213 -9.27 16.98 -6.51
N TRP A 214 -10.30 16.25 -6.09
CA TRP A 214 -10.24 14.82 -5.80
C TRP A 214 -11.00 14.03 -6.87
N MET A 215 -10.38 12.96 -7.34
CA MET A 215 -11.01 11.91 -8.14
C MET A 215 -11.90 11.03 -7.26
N ASP A 216 -12.94 10.43 -7.81
CA ASP A 216 -13.95 9.67 -7.06
C ASP A 216 -13.48 8.24 -6.74
N ALA A 217 -13.36 7.93 -5.45
CA ALA A 217 -13.04 6.60 -4.95
C ALA A 217 -14.12 5.55 -5.30
N GLY A 218 -15.35 5.98 -5.59
CA GLY A 218 -16.44 5.11 -6.05
C GLY A 218 -16.40 4.81 -7.55
N ASN A 219 -15.54 5.50 -8.32
CA ASN A 219 -15.42 5.29 -9.75
C ASN A 219 -14.36 4.23 -10.06
N THR A 220 -14.78 3.10 -10.63
CA THR A 220 -13.87 1.99 -10.94
C THR A 220 -12.80 2.36 -11.96
N GLU A 221 -13.08 3.25 -12.92
CA GLU A 221 -12.08 3.69 -13.91
C GLU A 221 -10.94 4.48 -13.25
N VAL A 222 -11.24 5.27 -12.21
CA VAL A 222 -10.22 5.99 -11.42
C VAL A 222 -9.30 4.99 -10.72
N LEU A 223 -9.90 3.97 -10.09
CA LEU A 223 -9.15 2.95 -9.37
C LEU A 223 -8.34 2.06 -10.30
N ASP A 224 -8.87 1.72 -11.47
CA ASP A 224 -8.17 0.93 -12.48
C ASP A 224 -7.01 1.72 -13.09
N PHE A 225 -7.20 3.02 -13.30
CA PHE A 225 -6.13 3.91 -13.74
C PHE A 225 -4.99 3.98 -12.71
N LEU A 226 -5.33 4.18 -11.42
CA LEU A 226 -4.32 4.23 -10.36
C LEU A 226 -3.59 2.89 -10.19
N ALA A 227 -4.33 1.78 -10.11
CA ALA A 227 -3.75 0.44 -10.02
C ALA A 227 -2.90 0.10 -11.24
N GLY A 228 -3.33 0.48 -12.45
CA GLY A 228 -2.58 0.28 -13.68
C GLY A 228 -1.26 1.05 -13.69
N MET A 229 -1.24 2.30 -13.22
CA MET A 229 0.03 3.03 -13.06
C MET A 229 0.96 2.38 -12.03
N MET A 230 0.41 1.87 -10.92
CA MET A 230 1.17 1.14 -9.91
C MET A 230 1.75 -0.17 -10.47
N GLN A 231 0.97 -0.89 -11.27
CA GLN A 231 1.41 -2.11 -11.94
C GLN A 231 2.48 -1.82 -12.99
N ASP A 232 2.32 -0.78 -13.81
CA ASP A 232 3.33 -0.35 -14.78
C ASP A 232 4.68 -0.06 -14.10
N ALA A 233 4.67 0.55 -12.90
CA ALA A 233 5.90 0.80 -12.14
C ALA A 233 6.59 -0.51 -11.72
N LEU A 234 5.84 -1.54 -11.35
CA LEU A 234 6.41 -2.85 -11.00
C LEU A 234 6.93 -3.60 -12.23
N ASP A 235 6.19 -3.56 -13.33
CA ASP A 235 6.53 -4.30 -14.56
C ASP A 235 7.72 -3.67 -15.30
N ASN A 236 7.77 -2.34 -15.37
CA ASN A 236 8.80 -1.63 -16.14
C ASN A 236 10.14 -1.49 -15.40
N TYR A 237 10.19 -1.72 -14.08
CA TYR A 237 11.36 -1.42 -13.24
C TYR A 237 11.82 -2.64 -12.41
N PRO A 238 12.56 -3.59 -13.03
CA PRO A 238 13.13 -4.72 -12.32
C PRO A 238 14.01 -4.28 -11.14
N GLY A 239 13.72 -4.80 -9.94
CA GLY A 239 14.41 -4.43 -8.71
C GLY A 239 13.71 -3.37 -7.87
N LEU A 240 12.58 -2.83 -8.34
CA LEU A 240 11.65 -2.10 -7.48
C LEU A 240 11.08 -3.05 -6.41
N ALA A 241 11.15 -2.66 -5.14
CA ALA A 241 10.74 -3.52 -4.03
C ALA A 241 9.21 -3.48 -3.79
N GLY A 242 8.56 -2.40 -4.19
CA GLY A 242 7.11 -2.23 -4.08
C GLY A 242 6.64 -0.84 -4.48
N VAL A 243 5.37 -0.57 -4.22
CA VAL A 243 4.70 0.72 -4.47
C VAL A 243 4.04 1.20 -3.19
N GLN A 244 3.87 2.52 -3.02
CA GLN A 244 3.25 3.11 -1.84
C GLN A 244 2.17 4.12 -2.21
N LEU A 245 1.03 4.03 -1.52
CA LEU A 245 0.02 5.08 -1.43
C LEU A 245 0.20 5.81 -0.09
N ASP A 246 0.07 7.13 -0.05
CA ASP A 246 0.08 7.90 1.20
C ASP A 246 -1.32 8.36 1.60
N ASP A 247 -1.38 9.36 2.48
CA ASP A 247 -2.59 9.94 3.02
C ASP A 247 -3.48 10.63 1.99
N HIS A 248 -3.01 10.85 0.76
CA HIS A 248 -3.86 11.34 -0.32
C HIS A 248 -4.64 10.23 -1.03
N PHE A 249 -4.44 8.94 -0.71
CA PHE A 249 -5.42 7.90 -1.04
C PHE A 249 -6.58 7.94 -0.03
N ALA A 250 -7.41 8.97 -0.17
CA ALA A 250 -8.46 9.33 0.78
C ALA A 250 -9.63 10.05 0.09
N GLN A 251 -10.70 10.30 0.84
CA GLN A 251 -11.81 11.17 0.45
C GLN A 251 -12.15 12.12 1.61
N PRO A 252 -11.82 13.41 1.52
CA PRO A 252 -12.18 14.37 2.56
C PRO A 252 -13.68 14.33 2.89
N SER A 253 -14.02 14.46 4.17
CA SER A 253 -15.42 14.40 4.62
C SER A 253 -16.29 15.53 4.06
N GLN A 254 -15.66 16.62 3.57
CA GLN A 254 -16.31 17.69 2.79
C GLN A 254 -16.96 17.18 1.49
N LEU A 255 -16.50 16.04 0.95
CA LEU A 255 -17.01 15.41 -0.26
C LEU A 255 -18.06 14.31 0.02
N GLY A 256 -18.33 14.04 1.31
CA GLY A 256 -19.27 13.03 1.79
C GLY A 256 -18.77 12.41 3.09
N THR A 257 -19.66 12.20 4.06
CA THR A 257 -19.34 11.64 5.39
C THR A 257 -19.64 10.14 5.50
N ASP A 258 -20.24 9.54 4.47
CA ASP A 258 -20.61 8.12 4.38
C ASP A 258 -19.69 7.34 3.44
N LEU A 259 -18.45 7.80 3.24
CA LEU A 259 -17.53 7.26 2.25
C LEU A 259 -16.53 6.22 2.81
N VAL A 260 -16.62 5.87 4.09
CA VAL A 260 -15.70 4.88 4.71
C VAL A 260 -15.75 3.53 4.00
N LEU A 261 -16.95 3.01 3.70
CA LEU A 261 -17.09 1.76 2.95
C LEU A 261 -16.57 1.91 1.51
N THR A 262 -16.79 3.06 0.88
CA THR A 262 -16.27 3.37 -0.46
C THR A 262 -14.74 3.30 -0.47
N MET A 263 -14.08 3.90 0.52
CA MET A 263 -12.61 3.86 0.64
C MET A 263 -12.10 2.44 0.90
N THR A 264 -12.77 1.65 1.73
CA THR A 264 -12.42 0.24 1.95
C THR A 264 -12.52 -0.58 0.66
N ASN A 265 -13.58 -0.37 -0.13
CA ASN A 265 -13.76 -1.02 -1.42
C ASN A 265 -12.71 -0.57 -2.44
N ALA A 266 -12.36 0.71 -2.43
CA ALA A 266 -11.29 1.26 -3.25
C ALA A 266 -9.94 0.60 -2.93
N ALA A 267 -9.57 0.51 -1.64
CA ALA A 267 -8.34 -0.16 -1.20
C ALA A 267 -8.29 -1.61 -1.68
N ARG A 268 -9.37 -2.37 -1.49
CA ARG A 268 -9.47 -3.77 -1.96
C ARG A 268 -9.36 -3.89 -3.48
N ARG A 269 -9.93 -2.95 -4.24
CA ARG A 269 -9.83 -2.95 -5.70
C ARG A 269 -8.41 -2.69 -6.19
N ILE A 270 -7.68 -1.77 -5.56
CA ILE A 270 -6.26 -1.55 -5.86
C ILE A 270 -5.45 -2.82 -5.55
N LEU A 271 -5.60 -3.36 -4.34
CA LEU A 271 -4.87 -4.54 -3.88
C LEU A 271 -5.18 -5.81 -4.70
N GLY A 272 -6.39 -5.92 -5.27
CA GLY A 272 -6.76 -7.02 -6.15
C GLY A 272 -6.19 -6.91 -7.58
N GLN A 273 -5.66 -5.76 -7.97
CA GLN A 273 -5.13 -5.52 -9.32
C GLN A 273 -3.61 -5.38 -9.37
N VAL A 274 -3.00 -4.92 -8.28
CA VAL A 274 -1.54 -4.77 -8.19
C VAL A 274 -0.93 -6.07 -7.68
N SER A 275 -0.13 -6.74 -8.53
CA SER A 275 0.45 -8.06 -8.20
C SER A 275 1.64 -7.99 -7.23
N GLY A 276 2.20 -6.80 -7.03
CA GLY A 276 3.38 -6.57 -6.17
C GLY A 276 3.04 -6.17 -4.74
N ARG A 277 4.08 -5.81 -3.98
CA ARG A 277 3.93 -5.33 -2.61
C ARG A 277 3.41 -3.89 -2.60
N VAL A 278 2.31 -3.66 -1.89
CA VAL A 278 1.71 -2.33 -1.72
C VAL A 278 1.85 -1.88 -0.27
N SER A 279 2.45 -0.72 -0.06
CA SER A 279 2.59 -0.01 1.22
C SER A 279 1.52 1.07 1.32
N PHE A 280 1.00 1.32 2.52
CA PHE A 280 0.07 2.44 2.76
C PHE A 280 0.57 3.34 3.89
N SER A 281 0.66 4.65 3.67
CA SER A 281 1.09 5.64 4.67
C SER A 281 -0.10 6.47 5.16
N PRO A 282 -0.87 6.01 6.17
CA PRO A 282 -2.09 6.69 6.61
C PRO A 282 -1.85 7.89 7.56
N ILE A 283 -2.89 8.73 7.65
CA ILE A 283 -3.02 9.82 8.64
C ILE A 283 -3.16 9.25 10.06
N VAL A 284 -2.49 9.91 11.00
CA VAL A 284 -2.62 9.71 12.46
C VAL A 284 -2.98 11.05 13.13
N PRO A 285 -3.90 11.10 14.13
CA PRO A 285 -4.57 9.98 14.78
C PRO A 285 -5.64 9.32 13.90
N THR A 286 -5.97 8.05 14.18
CA THR A 286 -6.99 7.26 13.48
C THR A 286 -8.33 7.99 13.41
N SER A 287 -8.71 8.71 14.47
CA SER A 287 -9.93 9.51 14.49
C SER A 287 -9.96 10.63 13.44
N LEU A 288 -8.82 11.24 13.13
CA LEU A 288 -8.71 12.22 12.05
C LEU A 288 -8.77 11.54 10.68
N SER A 289 -8.15 10.38 10.54
CA SER A 289 -8.18 9.58 9.30
C SER A 289 -9.63 9.19 8.93
N VAL A 290 -10.42 8.72 9.89
CA VAL A 290 -11.82 8.35 9.67
C VAL A 290 -12.71 9.58 9.48
N ASN A 291 -12.70 10.53 10.43
CA ASN A 291 -13.68 11.62 10.44
C ASN A 291 -13.35 12.74 9.44
N GLY A 292 -12.07 12.93 9.13
CA GLY A 292 -11.60 13.95 8.20
C GLY A 292 -11.52 13.44 6.76
N TYR A 293 -11.22 12.15 6.57
CA TYR A 293 -10.76 11.62 5.29
C TYR A 293 -11.39 10.29 4.87
N ASN A 294 -12.37 9.79 5.65
CA ASN A 294 -13.10 8.54 5.39
C ASN A 294 -12.20 7.30 5.27
N VAL A 295 -10.99 7.30 5.86
CA VAL A 295 -10.07 6.18 5.82
C VAL A 295 -10.03 5.48 7.17
N ASP A 296 -10.58 4.27 7.25
CA ASP A 296 -10.48 3.38 8.42
C ASP A 296 -9.38 2.33 8.24
N TRP A 297 -8.14 2.81 8.21
CA TRP A 297 -6.98 1.96 8.01
C TRP A 297 -6.72 1.01 9.17
N VAL A 298 -7.21 1.30 10.38
CA VAL A 298 -7.12 0.38 11.53
C VAL A 298 -7.93 -0.89 11.27
N SER A 299 -9.16 -0.75 10.75
CA SER A 299 -9.94 -1.92 10.31
C SER A 299 -9.24 -2.67 9.17
N TRP A 300 -8.60 -1.96 8.24
CA TRP A 300 -7.83 -2.59 7.16
C TRP A 300 -6.68 -3.47 7.67
N VAL A 301 -5.97 -3.03 8.72
CA VAL A 301 -4.93 -3.83 9.36
C VAL A 301 -5.52 -5.05 10.05
N LYS A 302 -6.60 -4.86 10.83
CA LYS A 302 -7.24 -5.94 11.61
C LYS A 302 -7.85 -7.02 10.72
N GLU A 303 -8.38 -6.63 9.57
CA GLU A 303 -8.96 -7.54 8.57
C GLU A 303 -7.91 -8.09 7.60
N ASP A 304 -6.66 -7.63 7.70
CA ASP A 304 -5.54 -7.96 6.81
C ASP A 304 -5.91 -7.92 5.32
N ILE A 305 -6.41 -6.78 4.85
CA ILE A 305 -6.97 -6.66 3.48
C ILE A 305 -5.92 -6.80 2.35
N GLY A 306 -4.64 -6.95 2.68
CA GLY A 306 -3.58 -7.26 1.72
C GLY A 306 -2.46 -6.23 1.60
N PHE A 307 -2.49 -5.11 2.33
CA PHE A 307 -1.32 -4.21 2.38
C PHE A 307 -0.12 -4.95 2.98
N HIS A 308 1.04 -4.76 2.37
CA HIS A 308 2.31 -5.34 2.80
C HIS A 308 2.75 -4.73 4.12
N GLU A 309 2.76 -3.40 4.18
CA GLU A 309 3.14 -2.62 5.36
C GLU A 309 2.26 -1.39 5.50
N TYR A 310 2.22 -0.85 6.71
CA TYR A 310 1.57 0.41 7.04
C TYR A 310 2.61 1.38 7.59
N VAL A 311 2.60 2.61 7.06
CA VAL A 311 3.54 3.68 7.41
C VAL A 311 2.83 4.86 8.08
N PRO A 312 2.25 4.68 9.29
CA PRO A 312 1.44 5.72 9.93
C PRO A 312 2.24 7.00 10.19
N GLN A 313 1.70 8.14 9.78
CA GLN A 313 2.36 9.44 9.84
C GLN A 313 2.25 10.09 11.23
N ILE A 314 3.12 9.68 12.17
CA ILE A 314 3.21 10.25 13.52
C ILE A 314 4.06 11.52 13.50
N TYR A 315 3.51 12.57 12.88
CA TYR A 315 4.20 13.84 12.66
C TYR A 315 4.14 14.77 13.87
N ARG A 316 4.82 14.36 14.96
CA ARG A 316 5.05 15.16 16.17
C ARG A 316 6.44 15.79 16.13
N ASP A 317 6.59 16.92 16.81
CA ASP A 317 7.83 17.72 16.84
C ASP A 317 8.64 17.55 18.15
N ASN A 318 8.14 16.75 19.10
CA ASN A 318 8.80 16.42 20.36
C ASN A 318 8.52 14.97 20.79
N ALA A 319 9.50 14.36 21.46
CA ALA A 319 9.50 12.95 21.81
C ALA A 319 8.35 12.54 22.75
N PRO A 320 7.94 13.33 23.77
CA PRO A 320 6.79 12.98 24.59
C PRO A 320 5.49 12.85 23.80
N ALA A 321 5.18 13.78 22.89
CA ALA A 321 3.99 13.72 22.05
C ALA A 321 4.06 12.55 21.06
N PHE A 322 5.24 12.29 20.49
CA PHE A 322 5.47 11.13 19.63
C PHE A 322 5.22 9.81 20.36
N ASN A 323 5.78 9.65 21.56
CA ASN A 323 5.65 8.44 22.37
C ASN A 323 4.17 8.12 22.68
N LEU A 324 3.40 9.12 23.08
CA LEU A 324 1.97 8.96 23.36
C LEU A 324 1.17 8.48 22.14
N GLU A 325 1.51 8.99 20.96
CA GLU A 325 0.83 8.61 19.72
C GLU A 325 1.29 7.23 19.23
N LEU A 326 2.58 6.92 19.34
CA LEU A 326 3.12 5.60 19.01
C LEU A 326 2.49 4.51 19.87
N ASP A 327 2.34 4.75 21.18
CA ASP A 327 1.68 3.80 22.10
C ASP A 327 0.23 3.53 21.66
N ARG A 328 -0.51 4.56 21.25
CA ARG A 328 -1.88 4.41 20.74
C ARG A 328 -1.92 3.60 19.45
N VAL A 329 -1.07 3.93 18.49
CA VAL A 329 -0.99 3.19 17.22
C VAL A 329 -0.68 1.71 17.48
N MET A 330 0.33 1.41 18.29
CA MET A 330 0.69 0.02 18.61
C MET A 330 -0.42 -0.71 19.37
N LEU A 331 -1.17 -0.01 20.23
CA LEU A 331 -2.33 -0.57 20.91
C LEU A 331 -3.48 -0.88 19.93
N GLU A 332 -3.70 -0.05 18.92
CA GLU A 332 -4.79 -0.20 17.95
C GLU A 332 -4.54 -1.31 16.93
N VAL A 333 -3.29 -1.44 16.44
CA VAL A 333 -2.98 -2.30 15.28
C VAL A 333 -1.82 -3.28 15.49
N GLY A 334 -1.16 -3.26 16.65
CA GLY A 334 0.04 -4.07 16.90
C GLY A 334 1.27 -3.52 16.16
N LYS A 335 2.31 -4.36 15.99
CA LYS A 335 3.63 -3.95 15.45
C LYS A 335 4.06 -4.65 14.16
N THR A 336 3.41 -5.75 13.80
CA THR A 336 3.89 -6.75 12.83
C THR A 336 4.09 -6.21 11.42
N LYS A 337 3.35 -5.17 11.03
CA LYS A 337 3.39 -4.52 9.71
C LYS A 337 3.77 -3.03 9.74
N LEU A 338 4.33 -2.53 10.85
CA LEU A 338 4.56 -1.10 11.03
C LEU A 338 5.96 -0.63 10.64
N VAL A 339 5.99 0.47 9.88
CA VAL A 339 7.14 1.38 9.72
C VAL A 339 6.68 2.77 10.14
N ILE A 340 7.22 3.37 11.21
CA ILE A 340 6.66 4.61 11.74
C ILE A 340 7.09 5.82 10.90
N GLY A 341 6.15 6.64 10.44
CA GLY A 341 6.45 7.90 9.77
C GLY A 341 6.79 9.02 10.77
N LEU A 342 7.99 9.59 10.70
CA LEU A 342 8.44 10.68 11.56
C LEU A 342 8.61 11.98 10.77
N ARG A 343 8.19 13.09 11.38
CA ARG A 343 8.45 14.43 10.86
C ARG A 343 9.85 14.90 11.27
N CYS A 344 10.68 15.20 10.29
CA CYS A 344 11.91 15.98 10.49
C CYS A 344 11.75 17.42 10.01
N ASN A 345 11.25 17.59 8.78
CA ASN A 345 10.92 18.88 8.17
C ASN A 345 9.42 18.93 7.84
N GLY A 346 8.86 20.11 7.53
CA GLY A 346 7.46 20.30 7.17
C GLY A 346 6.96 21.69 7.53
N SER A 347 5.64 21.85 7.69
CA SER A 347 5.06 23.11 8.17
C SER A 347 5.62 23.48 9.55
N GLY A 348 6.08 24.72 9.72
CA GLY A 348 6.69 25.19 10.97
C GLY A 348 8.21 24.93 11.06
N ALA A 349 8.77 25.07 12.25
CA ALA A 349 10.20 24.82 12.47
C ALA A 349 10.54 23.31 12.37
N PRO A 350 11.70 22.93 11.81
CA PRO A 350 12.15 21.54 11.81
C PRO A 350 12.18 20.93 13.23
N THR A 351 11.87 19.64 13.33
CA THR A 351 11.98 18.89 14.59
C THR A 351 13.43 18.88 15.04
N ALA A 352 13.74 19.40 16.24
CA ALA A 352 15.10 19.43 16.74
C ALA A 352 15.74 18.04 16.76
N TYR A 353 17.01 17.92 16.36
CA TYR A 353 17.67 16.62 16.26
C TYR A 353 17.68 15.82 17.57
N SER A 354 17.81 16.49 18.71
CA SER A 354 17.73 15.84 20.03
C SER A 354 16.38 15.16 20.27
N GLU A 355 15.29 15.74 19.75
CA GLU A 355 13.95 15.16 19.82
C GLU A 355 13.81 14.03 18.79
N LEU A 356 14.23 14.28 17.54
CA LEU A 356 14.20 13.27 16.48
C LEU A 356 14.98 12.01 16.89
N SER A 357 16.20 12.16 17.40
CA SER A 357 17.04 11.04 17.86
C SER A 357 16.37 10.22 18.96
N GLN A 358 15.62 10.85 19.87
CA GLN A 358 14.85 10.12 20.89
C GLN A 358 13.68 9.34 20.27
N MET A 359 12.98 9.92 19.29
CA MET A 359 11.88 9.24 18.59
C MET A 359 12.39 8.06 17.75
N LEU A 360 13.54 8.21 17.09
CA LEU A 360 14.19 7.13 16.35
C LEU A 360 14.55 6.00 17.31
N GLY A 361 15.29 6.30 18.39
CA GLY A 361 15.64 5.30 19.40
C GLY A 361 14.44 4.63 20.06
N ARG A 362 13.30 5.34 20.17
CA ARG A 362 12.04 4.72 20.60
C ARG A 362 11.57 3.66 19.61
N CYS A 363 11.58 3.93 18.30
CA CYS A 363 11.19 2.94 17.29
C CYS A 363 12.06 1.68 17.37
N GLU A 364 13.37 1.85 17.57
CA GLU A 364 14.32 0.73 17.69
C GLU A 364 14.06 -0.10 18.95
N THR A 365 13.82 0.57 20.08
CA THR A 365 13.46 -0.09 21.34
C THR A 365 12.19 -0.91 21.22
N GLU A 366 11.21 -0.42 20.46
CA GLU A 366 9.94 -1.11 20.23
C GLU A 366 10.02 -2.21 19.17
N GLY A 367 11.14 -2.31 18.44
CA GLY A 367 11.31 -3.26 17.35
C GLY A 367 10.43 -2.95 16.14
N VAL A 368 10.24 -1.67 15.82
CA VAL A 368 9.50 -1.20 14.62
C VAL A 368 10.43 -0.39 13.71
N GLY A 369 10.21 -0.50 12.41
CA GLY A 369 10.92 0.32 11.43
C GLY A 369 10.50 1.78 11.50
N TYR A 370 11.21 2.63 10.76
CA TYR A 370 10.82 4.03 10.61
C TYR A 370 11.09 4.59 9.22
N SER A 371 10.32 5.62 8.85
CA SER A 371 10.49 6.44 7.65
C SER A 371 10.48 7.90 8.03
N ILE A 372 11.44 8.67 7.51
CA ILE A 372 11.63 10.06 7.88
C ILE A 372 11.12 10.95 6.76
N TRP A 373 10.26 11.90 7.11
CA TRP A 373 9.77 12.96 6.25
C TRP A 373 10.66 14.21 6.40
N TYR A 374 11.55 14.51 5.46
CA TYR A 374 11.94 13.71 4.28
C TYR A 374 13.46 13.75 4.10
N SER A 375 14.00 13.15 3.02
CA SER A 375 15.44 12.92 2.81
C SER A 375 16.36 14.14 3.03
N GLN A 376 15.88 15.37 2.84
CA GLN A 376 16.64 16.60 3.17
C GLN A 376 17.03 16.74 4.64
N CYS A 377 16.32 16.06 5.53
CA CYS A 377 16.68 15.96 6.94
C CYS A 377 18.17 15.63 7.12
N PHE A 378 18.68 14.69 6.34
CA PHE A 378 20.06 14.22 6.46
C PHE A 378 21.01 14.79 5.42
N THR A 379 20.48 15.28 4.29
CA THR A 379 21.32 15.82 3.22
C THR A 379 21.49 17.33 3.26
N GLN A 380 20.71 18.03 4.08
CA GLN A 380 20.80 19.49 4.23
C GLN A 380 20.75 19.98 5.67
N LEU A 381 19.88 19.43 6.53
CA LEU A 381 19.68 19.95 7.90
C LEU A 381 20.66 19.37 8.92
N TYR A 382 20.81 18.05 8.93
CA TYR A 382 21.61 17.31 9.91
C TYR A 382 22.76 16.55 9.23
N THR A 383 23.50 17.25 8.38
CA THR A 383 24.56 16.69 7.53
C THR A 383 25.67 15.99 8.31
N ASP A 384 25.95 16.45 9.53
CA ASP A 384 27.06 15.96 10.34
C ASP A 384 26.66 14.82 11.29
N LEU A 385 25.36 14.51 11.37
CA LEU A 385 24.81 13.61 12.38
C LEU A 385 24.47 12.25 11.77
N MET A 386 24.93 11.17 12.41
CA MET A 386 24.70 9.79 11.95
C MET A 386 23.43 9.23 12.61
N LEU A 387 22.63 8.43 11.91
CA LEU A 387 21.69 7.54 12.60
C LEU A 387 22.56 6.56 13.37
N GLY A 388 22.43 6.59 14.70
CA GLY A 388 23.22 5.76 15.62
C GLY A 388 22.94 4.28 15.44
#